data_AF-A0A3N5GNJ3-F1
#
_entry.id   AF-A0A3N5GNJ3-F1
#
_cell.length_a   1.000
_cell.length_b   1.000
_cell.length_c   1.000
_cell.angle_alpha   90.00
_cell.angle_beta   90.00
_cell.angle_gamma   90.00
#
_symmetry.space_group_name_H-M   'P 1'
#
loop_
_entity.id
_entity.type
_entity.pdbx_description
1 polymer ?
#
loop_
_entity_poly.entity_id
_entity_poly.type
_entity_poly.pdbx_seq_one_letter_code
_entity_poly.pdbx_strand_id
1 'polypeptide(L)'
;MADGATSSLAIRLRSAGGVPLGELFAYFSGLYFRGKVTYARRFSSVPHGSGVLVITPGHGLLPEDTAMRLDTLAAFGKVEIRADNPDYCDPLEASARRLAETFEDTSRFVLLGSVASDKYVEILGRVFGSRLM
;
A
#
# COMPACT_ATOMS: atom_id res chain seq x y z
N MET A 1 -20.01 17.58 -22.31
CA MET A 1 -18.59 17.54 -22.70
C MET A 1 -17.81 18.13 -21.54
N ALA A 2 -17.18 17.29 -20.71
CA ALA A 2 -16.38 17.77 -19.59
C ALA A 2 -14.96 17.98 -20.08
N ASP A 3 -14.57 19.24 -20.10
CA ASP A 3 -13.27 19.75 -20.49
C ASP A 3 -12.16 19.04 -19.70
N GLY A 4 -11.20 18.48 -20.43
CA GLY A 4 -10.17 17.61 -19.88
C GLY A 4 -9.22 18.40 -19.00
N ALA A 5 -9.49 18.46 -17.69
CA ALA A 5 -8.53 18.93 -16.71
C ALA A 5 -7.31 17.97 -16.73
N THR A 6 -6.32 18.26 -17.57
CA THR A 6 -5.04 17.54 -17.60
C THR A 6 -4.23 17.90 -16.36
N SER A 7 -4.60 17.31 -15.23
CA SER A 7 -3.77 17.31 -14.03
C SER A 7 -2.37 16.79 -14.39
N SER A 8 -1.32 17.45 -13.88
CA SER A 8 0.08 16.99 -14.02
C SER A 8 0.23 15.51 -13.64
N LEU A 9 -0.51 15.07 -12.61
CA LEU A 9 -0.55 13.68 -12.19
C LEU A 9 -1.08 12.75 -13.29
N ALA A 10 -2.16 13.15 -13.98
CA ALA A 10 -2.75 12.34 -15.06
C ALA A 10 -1.80 12.22 -16.27
N ILE A 11 -1.02 13.27 -16.56
CA ILE A 11 0.00 13.24 -17.61
C ILE A 11 1.11 12.25 -17.23
N ARG A 12 1.69 12.38 -16.03
CA ARG A 12 2.78 11.50 -15.58
C ARG A 12 2.34 10.04 -15.43
N LEU A 13 1.10 9.78 -15.01
CA LEU A 13 0.56 8.42 -14.88
C LEU A 13 0.52 7.67 -16.24
N ARG A 14 0.39 8.41 -17.35
CA ARG A 14 0.46 7.87 -18.72
C ARG A 14 1.89 7.77 -19.27
N SER A 15 2.86 8.39 -18.60
CA SER A 15 4.28 8.33 -19.00
C SER A 15 4.91 6.99 -18.62
N ALA A 16 6.08 6.70 -19.21
CA ALA A 16 6.87 5.53 -18.83
C ALA A 16 7.37 5.58 -17.37
N GLY A 17 7.58 6.79 -16.82
CA GLY A 17 8.07 6.98 -15.45
C GLY A 17 7.01 6.82 -14.35
N GLY A 18 5.73 6.91 -14.71
CA GLY A 18 4.63 6.75 -13.76
C GLY A 18 4.56 7.83 -12.67
N VAL A 19 3.85 7.49 -11.58
CA VAL A 19 3.65 8.34 -10.39
C VAL A 19 3.84 7.49 -9.14
N PRO A 20 4.57 7.96 -8.11
CA PRO A 20 4.69 7.22 -6.85
C PRO A 20 3.32 6.85 -6.26
N LEU A 21 3.18 5.61 -5.81
CA LEU A 21 1.94 5.08 -5.22
C LEU A 21 1.39 5.97 -4.09
N GLY A 22 2.26 6.44 -3.20
CA GLY A 22 1.90 7.34 -2.11
C GLY A 22 1.38 8.69 -2.60
N GLU A 23 1.94 9.24 -3.68
CA GLU A 23 1.44 10.47 -4.29
C GLU A 23 0.06 10.25 -4.93
N LEU A 24 -0.11 9.13 -5.64
CA LEU A 24 -1.36 8.74 -6.27
C LEU A 24 -2.49 8.59 -5.23
N PHE A 25 -2.22 7.92 -4.12
CA PHE A 25 -3.23 7.72 -3.08
C PHE A 25 -3.49 9.00 -2.28
N ALA A 26 -2.48 9.85 -2.09
CA ALA A 26 -2.64 11.19 -1.51
C ALA A 26 -3.45 12.14 -2.41
N TYR A 27 -3.52 11.87 -3.72
CA TYR A 27 -4.39 12.58 -4.66
C TYR A 27 -5.84 12.11 -4.52
N PHE A 28 -6.11 10.80 -4.50
CA PHE A 28 -7.48 10.25 -4.42
C PHE A 28 -8.13 10.38 -3.04
N SER A 29 -7.36 10.19 -1.97
CA SER A 29 -7.89 10.07 -0.59
C SER A 29 -7.74 11.34 0.24
N GLY A 30 -7.28 12.45 -0.36
CA GLY A 30 -7.12 13.73 0.31
C GLY A 30 -6.32 13.66 1.61
N LEU A 31 -6.79 14.36 2.64
CA LEU A 31 -6.09 14.46 3.93
C LEU A 31 -5.97 13.12 4.68
N TYR A 32 -6.90 12.19 4.45
CA TYR A 32 -6.95 10.92 5.17
C TYR A 32 -5.71 10.06 4.92
N PHE A 33 -5.33 9.88 3.65
CA PHE A 33 -4.13 9.12 3.32
C PHE A 33 -2.86 9.93 3.60
N ARG A 34 -2.90 11.26 3.36
CA ARG A 34 -1.75 12.14 3.62
C ARG A 34 -1.29 12.09 5.07
N GLY A 35 -2.23 12.16 6.03
CA GLY A 35 -1.88 12.08 7.45
C GLY A 35 -1.16 10.79 7.82
N LYS A 36 -1.62 9.65 7.28
CA LYS A 36 -1.01 8.34 7.52
C LYS A 36 0.38 8.21 6.93
N VAL A 37 0.56 8.62 5.67
CA VAL A 37 1.88 8.58 5.02
C VAL A 37 2.85 9.53 5.70
N THR A 38 2.40 10.73 6.10
CA THR A 38 3.23 11.66 6.89
C THR A 38 3.65 11.03 8.22
N TYR A 39 2.74 10.38 8.95
CA TYR A 39 3.07 9.65 10.17
C TYR A 39 4.08 8.53 9.88
N ALA A 40 3.79 7.67 8.90
CA ALA A 40 4.63 6.54 8.56
C ALA A 40 6.06 6.98 8.23
N ARG A 41 6.24 7.98 7.37
CA ARG A 41 7.56 8.53 7.03
C ARG A 41 8.32 9.08 8.23
N ARG A 42 7.60 9.66 9.21
CA ARG A 42 8.21 10.29 10.37
C ARG A 42 8.69 9.28 11.41
N PHE A 43 8.01 8.14 11.52
CA PHE A 43 8.21 7.16 12.58
C PHE A 43 8.74 5.81 12.09
N SER A 44 8.73 5.53 10.79
CA SER A 44 9.36 4.33 10.24
C SER A 44 10.85 4.37 10.49
N SER A 45 11.39 3.29 11.05
CA SER A 45 12.82 3.11 11.26
C SER A 45 13.20 1.72 10.76
N VAL A 46 13.87 1.67 9.62
CA VAL A 46 14.39 0.44 9.02
C VAL A 46 15.87 0.65 8.64
N PRO A 47 16.71 -0.39 8.66
CA PRO A 47 18.14 -0.24 8.33
C PRO A 47 18.39 0.28 6.91
N HIS A 48 17.54 -0.12 5.95
CA HIS A 48 17.67 0.23 4.54
C HIS A 48 16.29 0.45 3.89
N GLY A 49 16.22 1.39 2.95
CA GLY A 49 15.02 1.68 2.17
C GLY A 49 13.93 2.48 2.92
N SER A 50 12.74 2.53 2.34
CA SER A 50 11.56 3.12 2.99
C SER A 50 10.86 2.06 3.83
N GLY A 51 10.65 2.35 5.12
CA GLY A 51 9.82 1.51 6.00
C GLY A 51 8.32 1.72 5.81
N VAL A 52 7.90 2.44 4.76
CA VAL A 52 6.50 2.75 4.50
C VAL A 52 5.96 1.92 3.34
N LEU A 53 4.96 1.11 3.67
CA LEU A 53 4.32 0.18 2.75
C LEU A 53 2.82 0.50 2.63
N VAL A 54 2.28 0.26 1.45
CA VAL A 54 0.86 0.44 1.12
C VAL A 54 0.27 -0.93 0.79
N ILE A 55 -0.86 -1.26 1.39
CA ILE A 55 -1.66 -2.44 1.03
C ILE A 55 -2.33 -2.16 -0.32
N THR A 56 -2.10 -3.01 -1.31
CA THR A 56 -2.60 -2.84 -2.68
C THR A 56 -3.40 -4.06 -3.16
N PRO A 57 -4.47 -3.84 -3.95
CA PRO A 57 -5.21 -4.94 -4.56
C PRO A 57 -4.34 -5.72 -5.55
N GLY A 58 -4.31 -7.05 -5.43
CA GLY A 58 -3.60 -7.93 -6.37
C GLY A 58 -2.08 -8.00 -6.23
N HIS A 59 -1.46 -7.13 -5.43
CA HIS A 59 0.01 -7.03 -5.36
C HIS A 59 0.56 -7.00 -3.92
N GLY A 60 -0.30 -7.05 -2.90
CA GLY A 60 0.11 -7.10 -1.50
C GLY A 60 0.69 -5.78 -1.01
N LEU A 61 1.77 -5.86 -0.24
CA LEU A 61 2.48 -4.70 0.33
C LEU A 61 3.51 -4.16 -0.65
N LEU A 62 3.32 -2.91 -1.09
CA LEU A 62 4.26 -2.21 -1.97
C LEU A 62 4.85 -0.97 -1.27
N PRO A 63 6.13 -0.65 -1.49
CA PRO A 63 6.71 0.63 -1.08
C PRO A 63 5.89 1.82 -1.61
N GLU A 64 5.73 2.86 -0.80
CA GLU A 64 4.99 4.06 -1.20
C GLU A 64 5.60 4.82 -2.40
N ASP A 65 6.88 4.60 -2.68
CA ASP A 65 7.62 5.18 -3.81
C ASP A 65 7.54 4.32 -5.07
N THR A 66 6.85 3.17 -5.02
CA THR A 66 6.61 2.31 -6.19
C THR A 66 5.97 3.11 -7.32
N ALA A 67 6.61 3.14 -8.49
CA ALA A 67 6.12 3.86 -9.65
C ALA A 67 4.87 3.20 -10.23
N MET A 68 3.75 3.92 -10.21
CA MET A 68 2.47 3.46 -10.73
C MET A 68 2.19 4.01 -12.11
N ARG A 69 1.69 3.13 -12.96
CA ARG A 69 1.25 3.42 -14.33
C ARG A 69 -0.23 3.08 -14.50
N LEU A 70 -0.82 3.63 -15.55
CA LEU A 70 -2.26 3.51 -15.81
C LEU A 70 -2.75 2.07 -15.90
N ASP A 71 -1.96 1.17 -16.49
CA ASP A 71 -2.25 -0.26 -16.59
C ASP A 71 -2.24 -0.96 -15.23
N THR A 72 -1.26 -0.67 -14.36
CA THR A 72 -1.25 -1.20 -12.99
C THR A 72 -2.43 -0.69 -12.19
N LEU A 73 -2.77 0.61 -12.31
CA LEU A 73 -3.93 1.17 -11.63
C LEU A 73 -5.24 0.55 -12.14
N ALA A 74 -5.34 0.31 -13.45
CA ALA A 74 -6.48 -0.39 -14.04
C ALA A 74 -6.57 -1.85 -13.56
N ALA A 75 -5.45 -2.53 -13.33
CA ALA A 75 -5.41 -3.87 -12.75
C ALA A 75 -5.87 -3.86 -11.27
N PHE A 76 -5.50 -2.85 -10.48
CA PHE A 76 -5.99 -2.72 -9.09
C PHE A 76 -7.52 -2.62 -9.06
N GLY A 77 -8.13 -1.90 -10.00
CA GLY A 77 -9.58 -1.76 -10.11
C GLY A 77 -10.33 -3.06 -10.43
N LYS A 78 -9.62 -4.13 -10.82
CA LYS A 78 -10.21 -5.44 -11.13
C LYS A 78 -10.21 -6.40 -9.94
N VAL A 79 -9.53 -6.06 -8.85
CA VAL A 79 -9.39 -6.95 -7.68
C VAL A 79 -10.23 -6.42 -6.53
N GLU A 80 -11.24 -7.21 -6.13
CA GLU A 80 -12.07 -6.86 -4.97
C GLU A 80 -11.33 -7.06 -3.65
N ILE A 81 -11.39 -6.07 -2.77
CA ILE A 81 -10.76 -6.12 -1.44
C ILE A 81 -11.70 -6.82 -0.45
N ARG A 82 -11.66 -8.15 -0.43
CA ARG A 82 -12.45 -9.01 0.46
C ARG A 82 -11.59 -10.09 1.11
N ALA A 83 -11.95 -10.50 2.33
CA ALA A 83 -11.19 -11.50 3.10
C ALA A 83 -11.28 -12.92 2.53
N ASP A 84 -12.23 -13.18 1.63
CA ASP A 84 -12.44 -14.46 0.94
C ASP A 84 -11.92 -14.46 -0.51
N ASN A 85 -11.32 -13.35 -0.98
CA ASN A 85 -10.82 -13.24 -2.33
C ASN A 85 -9.32 -13.61 -2.41
N PRO A 86 -8.95 -14.77 -2.99
CA PRO A 86 -7.55 -15.20 -3.07
C PRO A 86 -6.67 -14.24 -3.90
N ASP A 87 -7.21 -13.62 -4.94
CA ASP A 87 -6.48 -12.63 -5.75
C ASP A 87 -6.07 -11.40 -4.94
N TYR A 88 -6.73 -11.17 -3.80
CA TYR A 88 -6.36 -10.13 -2.85
C TYR A 88 -5.54 -10.66 -1.67
N CYS A 89 -5.97 -11.78 -1.08
CA CYS A 89 -5.38 -12.33 0.15
C CYS A 89 -4.00 -12.93 -0.09
N ASP A 90 -3.81 -13.70 -1.15
CA ASP A 90 -2.56 -14.45 -1.38
C ASP A 90 -1.37 -13.50 -1.62
N PRO A 91 -1.48 -12.44 -2.45
CA PRO A 91 -0.39 -11.48 -2.60
C PRO A 91 -0.07 -10.72 -1.31
N LEU A 92 -1.10 -10.38 -0.53
CA LEU A 92 -0.92 -9.70 0.75
C LEU A 92 -0.16 -10.59 1.74
N GLU A 93 -0.62 -11.82 1.93
CA GLU A 93 0.03 -12.77 2.84
C GLU A 93 1.46 -13.08 2.39
N ALA A 94 1.68 -13.33 1.10
CA ALA A 94 3.01 -13.61 0.56
C ALA A 94 3.98 -12.44 0.79
N SER A 95 3.53 -11.19 0.57
CA SER A 95 4.35 -10.01 0.84
C SER A 95 4.64 -9.81 2.33
N ALA A 96 3.67 -10.08 3.19
CA ALA A 96 3.85 -10.01 4.64
C ALA A 96 4.85 -11.06 5.14
N ARG A 97 4.79 -12.30 4.62
CA ARG A 97 5.74 -13.36 5.00
C ARG A 97 7.17 -13.01 4.62
N ARG A 98 7.39 -12.48 3.41
CA ARG A 98 8.71 -12.00 2.98
C ARG A 98 9.27 -10.93 3.93
N LEU A 99 8.43 -10.01 4.41
CA LEU A 99 8.86 -9.00 5.38
C LEU A 99 9.17 -9.62 6.75
N ALA A 100 8.33 -10.55 7.21
CA ALA A 100 8.54 -11.23 8.49
C ALA A 100 9.87 -12.02 8.51
N GLU A 101 10.25 -12.59 7.37
CA GLU A 101 11.53 -13.30 7.14
C GLU A 101 12.72 -12.34 6.99
N THR A 102 12.51 -11.15 6.42
CA THR A 102 13.58 -10.16 6.17
C THR A 102 13.97 -9.40 7.44
N PHE A 103 13.01 -9.13 8.32
CA PHE A 103 13.22 -8.32 9.52
C PHE A 103 13.29 -9.19 10.78
N GLU A 104 14.20 -8.84 11.70
CA GLU A 104 14.37 -9.51 12.99
C GLU A 104 13.07 -9.55 13.81
N ASP A 105 12.96 -10.53 14.73
CA ASP A 105 11.80 -10.71 15.62
C ASP A 105 11.54 -9.51 16.55
N THR A 106 12.55 -8.67 16.77
CA THR A 106 12.48 -7.40 17.50
C THR A 106 11.76 -6.30 16.71
N SER A 107 11.62 -6.46 15.39
CA SER A 107 10.96 -5.49 14.52
C SER A 107 9.45 -5.44 14.79
N ARG A 108 8.86 -4.26 14.58
CA ARG A 108 7.42 -4.01 14.73
C ARG A 108 6.83 -3.53 13.42
N PHE A 109 5.65 -4.04 13.08
CA PHE A 109 4.86 -3.64 11.93
C PHE A 109 3.65 -2.87 12.43
N VAL A 110 3.50 -1.63 11.97
CA VAL A 110 2.41 -0.74 12.41
C VAL A 110 1.39 -0.58 11.29
N LEU A 111 0.13 -0.97 11.53
CA LEU A 111 -0.95 -0.84 10.57
C LEU A 111 -1.70 0.48 10.74
N LEU A 112 -1.54 1.39 9.78
CA LEU A 112 -2.23 2.69 9.79
C LEU A 112 -3.60 2.59 9.07
N GLY A 113 -4.65 2.21 9.80
CA GLY A 113 -6.02 2.02 9.31
C GLY A 113 -7.07 2.88 10.03
N SER A 114 -8.20 3.22 9.38
CA SER A 114 -9.34 3.89 10.06
C SER A 114 -10.15 2.97 10.95
N VAL A 115 -10.19 1.68 10.60
CA VAL A 115 -10.93 0.64 11.29
C VAL A 115 -10.13 -0.63 11.04
N ALA A 116 -9.83 -1.38 12.10
CA ALA A 116 -9.29 -2.72 12.03
C ALA A 116 -10.34 -3.63 11.34
N SER A 117 -10.46 -3.51 10.02
CA SER A 117 -11.32 -4.38 9.24
C SER A 117 -10.63 -5.73 9.14
N ASP A 118 -11.35 -6.79 9.47
CA ASP A 118 -10.86 -8.17 9.52
C ASP A 118 -10.06 -8.55 8.27
N LYS A 119 -10.47 -8.03 7.11
CA LYS A 119 -9.80 -8.27 5.81
C LYS A 119 -8.33 -7.89 5.73
N TYR A 120 -7.82 -7.03 6.62
CA TYR A 120 -6.40 -6.71 6.71
C TYR A 120 -5.77 -7.32 7.97
N VAL A 121 -6.46 -7.16 9.10
CA VAL A 121 -5.92 -7.49 10.42
C VAL A 121 -5.77 -8.98 10.60
N GLU A 122 -6.72 -9.77 10.08
CA GLU A 122 -6.65 -11.23 10.19
C GLU A 122 -5.46 -11.77 9.39
N ILE A 123 -5.29 -11.32 8.14
CA ILE A 123 -4.22 -11.77 7.26
C ILE A 123 -2.86 -11.37 7.83
N LEU A 124 -2.69 -10.08 8.15
CA LEU A 124 -1.43 -9.57 8.67
C LEU A 124 -1.14 -10.12 10.08
N GLY A 125 -2.16 -10.32 10.91
CA GLY A 125 -2.04 -10.86 12.26
C GLY A 125 -1.59 -12.31 12.27
N ARG A 126 -2.07 -13.14 11.32
CA ARG A 126 -1.58 -14.53 11.15
C ARG A 126 -0.09 -14.61 10.83
N VAL A 127 0.45 -13.61 10.11
CA VAL A 127 1.85 -13.59 9.69
C VAL A 127 2.75 -12.91 10.72
N PHE A 128 2.41 -11.70 11.15
CA PHE A 128 3.25 -10.90 12.04
C PHE A 128 3.02 -11.20 13.52
N GLY A 129 1.89 -11.82 13.89
CA GLY A 129 1.57 -12.18 15.27
C GLY A 129 1.68 -10.99 16.23
N SER A 130 2.41 -11.17 17.32
CA SER A 130 2.65 -10.13 18.34
C SER A 130 3.50 -8.95 17.86
N ARG A 131 4.06 -9.01 16.64
CA ARG A 131 4.83 -7.91 16.03
C ARG A 131 3.93 -6.89 15.32
N LEU A 132 2.65 -7.20 15.11
CA LEU A 132 1.66 -6.27 14.52
C LEU A 132 1.05 -5.34 15.58
N MET A 133 0.99 -4.04 15.28
CA MET A 133 0.40 -3.00 16.12
C MET A 133 -0.63 -2.16 15.34
#